data_AF-A0A933K5Z5-F1
#
_entry.id   AF-A0A933K5Z5-F1
#
_cell.length_a   1.000
_cell.length_b   1.000
_cell.length_c   1.000
_cell.angle_alpha   90.00
_cell.angle_beta   90.00
_cell.angle_gamma   90.00
#
_symmetry.space_group_name_H-M   'P 1'
#
loop_
_entity.id
_entity.type
_entity.pdbx_description
1 polymer ?
#
loop_
_entity_poly.entity_id
_entity_poly.type
_entity_poly.pdbx_seq_one_letter_code
_entity_poly.pdbx_strand_id
1 'polypeptide(L)'
;MKPSPSNLFAAYLAAGLIAATFPGPALAAATATEFTPVVCDENGQVVEESLEKALVKLKSRKPAPEHLVLLVHGFNVTVNASTTMFNQVGRLVRSTFGRFKKRVEIVGVQWPSATGGDTRWIKKSVRHKVLGIGHDPYLKKAELAAAVGRQGMRQIVLRHVTRRTRPPRRYRSTSRTARSNTT
;
A
#
# COMPACT_ATOMS: atom_id res chain seq x y z
N MET A 1 -9.32 61.63 -9.21
CA MET A 1 -8.11 60.80 -9.04
C MET A 1 -8.54 59.36 -8.78
N LYS A 2 -8.15 58.41 -9.64
CA LYS A 2 -8.43 56.97 -9.49
C LYS A 2 -7.24 56.30 -8.76
N PRO A 3 -7.45 55.45 -7.75
CA PRO A 3 -6.36 54.68 -7.16
C PRO A 3 -5.95 53.50 -8.06
N SER A 4 -4.64 53.35 -8.23
CA SER A 4 -3.99 52.26 -8.99
C SER A 4 -3.93 50.96 -8.17
N PRO A 5 -4.32 49.79 -8.71
CA PRO A 5 -4.16 48.52 -8.03
C PRO A 5 -2.86 47.85 -8.47
N SER A 6 -1.77 48.14 -7.77
CA SER A 6 -0.53 47.37 -7.87
C SER A 6 0.06 47.26 -6.48
N ASN A 7 -0.12 46.10 -5.84
CA ASN A 7 0.72 45.47 -4.81
C ASN A 7 -0.09 44.44 -4.02
N LEU A 8 -0.30 43.27 -4.62
CA LEU A 8 -0.84 42.09 -3.92
C LEU A 8 0.05 40.87 -4.14
N PHE A 9 1.37 40.98 -3.88
CA PHE A 9 2.25 39.82 -3.75
C PHE A 9 3.43 40.15 -2.83
N ALA A 10 3.18 40.13 -1.52
CA ALA A 10 4.21 40.01 -0.48
C ALA A 10 3.66 39.04 0.58
N ALA A 11 4.02 37.76 0.49
CA ALA A 11 5.13 37.18 1.25
C ALA A 11 4.89 37.21 2.77
N TYR A 12 4.16 36.21 3.27
CA TYR A 12 4.28 35.75 4.65
C TYR A 12 4.48 34.23 4.66
N LEU A 13 5.73 33.84 4.52
CA LEU A 13 6.21 32.48 4.71
C LEU A 13 6.84 32.43 6.12
N ALA A 14 5.98 32.40 7.13
CA ALA A 14 6.42 32.17 8.51
C ALA A 14 6.59 30.66 8.72
N ALA A 15 7.76 30.15 8.36
CA ALA A 15 8.19 28.79 8.71
C ALA A 15 8.58 28.77 10.20
N GLY A 16 7.60 28.46 11.06
CA GLY A 16 7.84 28.12 12.45
C GLY A 16 8.57 26.77 12.54
N LEU A 17 9.86 26.82 12.87
CA LEU A 17 10.69 25.66 13.19
C LEU A 17 10.29 25.13 14.57
N ILE A 18 9.32 24.21 14.63
CA ILE A 18 9.09 23.41 15.84
C ILE A 18 10.16 22.32 15.86
N ALA A 19 11.25 22.57 16.59
CA ALA A 19 12.21 21.55 16.97
C ALA A 19 11.54 20.59 17.98
N ALA A 20 10.86 19.58 17.47
CA ALA A 20 10.41 18.46 18.29
C ALA A 20 11.63 17.64 18.71
N THR A 21 12.04 17.77 19.97
CA THR A 21 12.94 16.83 20.63
C THR A 21 12.26 15.46 20.64
N PHE A 22 12.70 14.56 19.77
CA PHE A 22 12.21 13.19 19.75
C PHE A 22 12.82 12.43 20.95
N PRO A 23 12.01 11.94 21.90
CA PRO A 23 12.52 10.99 22.89
C PRO A 23 13.05 9.75 22.15
N GLY A 24 14.14 9.18 22.66
CA GLY A 24 14.85 8.02 22.09
C GLY A 24 13.96 6.79 21.89
N PRO A 25 14.53 5.69 21.36
CA PRO A 25 13.76 4.54 20.91
C PRO A 25 13.15 3.81 22.11
N ALA A 26 11.96 4.24 22.53
CA ALA A 26 11.06 3.41 23.28
C ALA A 26 10.86 2.15 22.43
N LEU A 27 11.13 0.98 23.00
CA LEU A 27 10.75 -0.31 22.41
C LEU A 27 9.28 -0.20 22.03
N ALA A 28 9.02 0.03 20.75
CA ALA A 28 7.69 0.21 20.23
C ALA A 28 6.99 -1.13 20.40
N ALA A 29 6.17 -1.25 21.44
CA ALA A 29 5.14 -2.27 21.50
C ALA A 29 4.46 -2.24 20.14
N ALA A 30 4.57 -3.34 19.39
CA ALA A 30 4.16 -3.39 18.00
C ALA A 30 2.66 -3.06 17.92
N THR A 31 2.34 -1.78 17.70
CA THR A 31 0.97 -1.30 17.68
C THR A 31 0.25 -2.07 16.59
N ALA A 32 -0.86 -2.70 16.96
CA ALA A 32 -1.68 -3.46 16.02
C ALA A 32 -1.98 -2.58 14.81
N THR A 33 -1.43 -2.95 13.65
CA THR A 33 -1.63 -2.17 12.42
C THR A 33 -3.06 -2.32 11.92
N GLU A 34 -3.61 -1.23 11.40
CA GLU A 34 -5.00 -1.18 10.91
C GLU A 34 -5.17 -1.82 9.54
N PHE A 35 -4.04 -2.10 8.89
CA PHE A 35 -3.94 -2.73 7.59
C PHE A 35 -2.97 -3.92 7.61
N THR A 36 -3.03 -4.72 6.56
CA THR A 36 -2.08 -5.78 6.27
C THR A 36 -1.09 -5.29 5.20
N PRO A 37 0.21 -5.15 5.52
CA PRO A 37 1.18 -4.65 4.55
C PRO A 37 1.48 -5.68 3.46
N VAL A 38 1.63 -5.22 2.23
CA VAL A 38 2.16 -5.97 1.10
C VAL A 38 3.21 -5.10 0.42
N VAL A 39 4.41 -5.64 0.26
CA VAL A 39 5.54 -4.92 -0.35
C VAL A 39 5.69 -5.33 -1.80
N CYS A 40 5.86 -4.33 -2.67
CA CYS A 40 6.29 -4.50 -4.05
C CYS A 40 7.77 -4.17 -4.20
N ASP A 41 8.43 -4.88 -5.11
CA ASP A 41 9.83 -4.67 -5.46
C ASP A 41 10.01 -3.47 -6.42
N GLU A 42 11.25 -3.28 -6.87
CA GLU A 42 11.63 -2.20 -7.80
C GLU A 42 11.05 -2.38 -9.22
N ASN A 43 10.50 -3.55 -9.53
CA ASN A 43 9.84 -3.88 -10.80
C ASN A 43 8.30 -3.78 -10.71
N GLY A 44 7.77 -3.45 -9.53
CA GLY A 44 6.35 -3.35 -9.27
C GLY A 44 5.65 -4.70 -9.10
N GLN A 45 6.43 -5.78 -8.94
CA GLN A 45 5.91 -7.08 -8.57
C GLN A 45 5.71 -7.16 -7.06
N VAL A 46 4.69 -7.87 -6.62
CA VAL A 46 4.55 -8.16 -5.20
C VAL A 46 5.63 -9.18 -4.80
N VAL A 47 6.33 -8.89 -3.71
CA VAL A 47 7.28 -9.84 -3.12
C VAL A 47 6.49 -11.02 -2.54
N GLU A 48 6.72 -12.24 -3.06
CA GLU A 48 5.92 -13.43 -2.72
C GLU A 48 5.90 -13.70 -1.20
N GLU A 49 7.02 -13.53 -0.51
CA GLU A 49 7.10 -13.67 0.94
C GLU A 49 6.17 -12.69 1.67
N SER A 50 6.13 -11.44 1.21
CA SER A 50 5.24 -10.42 1.77
C SER A 50 3.78 -10.77 1.49
N LEU A 51 3.47 -11.32 0.32
CA LEU A 51 2.13 -11.76 -0.05
C LEU A 51 1.65 -12.93 0.82
N GLU A 52 2.46 -13.97 1.01
CA GLU A 52 2.05 -15.12 1.83
C GLU A 52 1.87 -14.71 3.31
N LYS A 53 2.76 -13.85 3.85
CA LYS A 53 2.57 -13.26 5.19
C LYS A 53 1.24 -12.49 5.28
N ALA A 54 0.94 -11.69 4.25
CA ALA A 54 -0.32 -10.97 4.18
C ALA A 54 -1.52 -11.92 4.15
N LEU A 55 -1.49 -12.95 3.30
CA LEU A 55 -2.57 -13.93 3.17
C LEU A 55 -2.81 -14.70 4.49
N VAL A 56 -1.75 -15.06 5.22
CA VAL A 56 -1.87 -15.69 6.55
C VAL A 56 -2.56 -14.75 7.53
N LYS A 57 -2.13 -13.48 7.59
CA LYS A 57 -2.71 -12.46 8.47
C LYS A 57 -4.17 -12.12 8.12
N LEU A 58 -4.50 -12.05 6.83
CA LEU A 58 -5.86 -11.82 6.34
C LEU A 58 -6.79 -12.95 6.77
N LYS A 59 -6.34 -14.21 6.67
CA LYS A 59 -7.10 -15.39 7.10
C LYS A 59 -7.32 -15.40 8.61
N SER A 60 -6.31 -15.05 9.42
CA SER A 60 -6.42 -15.11 10.88
C SER A 60 -7.29 -14.00 11.47
N ARG A 61 -7.27 -12.79 10.90
CA ARG A 61 -8.06 -11.66 11.41
C ARG A 61 -9.54 -11.77 11.09
N LYS A 62 -9.88 -12.07 9.82
CA LYS A 62 -11.26 -12.17 9.36
C LYS A 62 -11.34 -13.19 8.22
N PRO A 63 -11.85 -14.41 8.46
CA PRO A 63 -11.84 -15.47 7.46
C PRO A 63 -12.68 -15.18 6.20
N ALA A 64 -13.57 -14.18 6.23
CA ALA A 64 -14.38 -13.79 5.08
C ALA A 64 -14.80 -12.30 5.09
N PRO A 65 -13.89 -11.34 4.81
CA PRO A 65 -14.32 -9.96 4.56
C PRO A 65 -15.25 -9.88 3.35
N GLU A 66 -16.31 -9.08 3.48
CA GLU A 66 -17.22 -8.68 2.40
C GLU A 66 -16.54 -7.70 1.45
N HIS A 67 -15.65 -6.85 1.99
CA HIS A 67 -14.93 -5.84 1.23
C HIS A 67 -13.44 -5.92 1.49
N LEU A 68 -12.66 -5.78 0.42
CA LEU A 68 -11.21 -5.62 0.46
C LEU A 68 -10.87 -4.21 -0.02
N VAL A 69 -10.19 -3.43 0.82
CA VAL A 69 -9.74 -2.08 0.48
C VAL A 69 -8.23 -2.11 0.29
N LEU A 70 -7.76 -1.65 -0.86
CA LEU A 70 -6.35 -1.52 -1.17
C LEU A 70 -5.93 -0.06 -0.99
N LEU A 71 -4.96 0.20 -0.11
CA LEU A 71 -4.35 1.50 0.06
C LEU A 71 -2.99 1.48 -0.64
N VAL A 72 -2.74 2.46 -1.51
CA VAL A 72 -1.46 2.59 -2.22
C VAL A 72 -0.98 4.01 -2.04
N HIS A 73 0.28 4.17 -1.67
CA HIS A 73 0.87 5.49 -1.53
C HIS A 73 1.38 6.00 -2.87
N GLY A 74 1.39 7.32 -3.03
CA GLY A 74 1.96 8.01 -4.18
C GLY A 74 3.50 8.05 -4.18
N PHE A 75 4.04 8.93 -5.00
CA PHE A 75 5.48 9.15 -5.15
C PHE A 75 6.12 9.78 -3.93
N ASN A 76 7.43 9.56 -3.76
CA ASN A 76 8.24 10.19 -2.73
C ASN A 76 7.77 9.91 -1.29
N VAL A 77 7.14 8.75 -1.08
CA VAL A 77 6.70 8.30 0.24
C VAL A 77 7.54 7.09 0.67
N THR A 78 8.12 7.17 1.87
CA THR A 78 8.87 6.04 2.46
C THR A 78 7.91 4.98 3.01
N VAL A 79 8.41 3.76 3.21
CA VAL A 79 7.62 2.67 3.83
C VAL A 79 7.14 3.07 5.23
N ASN A 80 7.99 3.76 6.02
CA ASN A 80 7.58 4.22 7.35
C ASN A 80 6.50 5.31 7.28
N ALA A 81 6.67 6.31 6.40
CA ALA A 81 5.68 7.37 6.23
C ALA A 81 4.33 6.82 5.74
N SER A 82 4.35 5.91 4.75
CA SER A 82 3.13 5.25 4.27
C SER A 82 2.46 4.42 5.36
N THR A 83 3.21 3.78 6.26
CA THR A 83 2.64 3.03 7.40
C THR A 83 1.79 3.94 8.30
N THR A 84 2.31 5.12 8.67
CA THR A 84 1.58 6.10 9.47
C THR A 84 0.32 6.59 8.73
N MET A 85 0.44 6.93 7.46
CA MET A 85 -0.69 7.36 6.61
C MET A 85 -1.76 6.27 6.50
N PHE A 86 -1.36 5.03 6.23
CA PHE A 86 -2.26 3.90 6.10
C PHE A 86 -2.95 3.54 7.41
N ASN A 87 -2.30 3.70 8.57
CA ASN A 87 -2.96 3.52 9.85
C ASN A 87 -4.04 4.59 10.10
N GLN A 88 -3.80 5.85 9.71
CA GLN A 88 -4.80 6.91 9.80
C GLN A 88 -6.01 6.63 8.89
N VAL A 89 -5.75 6.38 7.60
CA VAL A 89 -6.81 6.05 6.62
C VAL A 89 -7.53 4.76 7.01
N GLY A 90 -6.79 3.76 7.51
CA GLY A 90 -7.32 2.48 7.94
C GLY A 90 -8.37 2.60 9.05
N ARG A 91 -8.10 3.43 10.07
CA ARG A 91 -9.08 3.73 11.14
C ARG A 91 -10.36 4.35 10.57
N LEU A 92 -10.21 5.29 9.64
CA LEU A 92 -11.32 5.99 9.00
C LEU A 92 -12.19 5.03 8.17
N VAL A 93 -11.55 4.16 7.37
CA VAL A 93 -12.23 3.11 6.60
C VAL A 93 -12.94 2.13 7.53
N ARG A 94 -12.27 1.59 8.56
CA ARG A 94 -12.89 0.65 9.50
C ARG A 94 -14.07 1.26 10.23
N SER A 95 -13.94 2.50 10.71
CA SER A 95 -15.02 3.25 11.34
C SER A 95 -16.23 3.38 10.39
N THR A 96 -15.98 3.79 9.14
CA THR A 96 -17.02 3.97 8.12
C THR A 96 -17.76 2.67 7.83
N PHE A 97 -17.04 1.58 7.53
CA PHE A 97 -17.67 0.28 7.25
C PHE A 97 -18.34 -0.33 8.50
N GLY A 98 -17.79 -0.07 9.69
CA GLY A 98 -18.34 -0.49 10.97
C GLY A 98 -19.73 0.09 11.24
N ARG A 99 -19.97 1.36 10.87
CA ARG A 99 -21.29 2.01 10.95
C ARG A 99 -22.36 1.27 10.13
N PHE A 100 -21.97 0.64 9.03
CA PHE A 100 -22.85 -0.16 8.18
C PHE A 100 -22.83 -1.66 8.52
N LYS A 101 -22.19 -2.05 9.64
CA LYS A 101 -22.00 -3.45 10.05
C LYS A 101 -21.33 -4.32 8.97
N LYS A 102 -20.47 -3.71 8.13
CA LYS A 102 -19.79 -4.39 7.03
C LYS A 102 -18.41 -4.91 7.45
N ARG A 103 -18.08 -6.14 7.05
CA ARG A 103 -16.76 -6.74 7.30
C ARG A 103 -15.77 -6.30 6.22
N VAL A 104 -14.99 -5.28 6.54
CA VAL A 104 -13.88 -4.82 5.70
C VAL A 104 -12.54 -5.36 6.18
N GLU A 105 -11.66 -5.61 5.20
CA GLU A 105 -10.24 -5.83 5.42
C GLU A 105 -9.41 -4.89 4.53
N ILE A 106 -8.29 -4.42 5.06
CA ILE A 106 -7.50 -3.33 4.47
C ILE A 106 -6.10 -3.85 4.21
N VAL A 107 -5.62 -3.70 2.98
CA VAL A 107 -4.27 -4.08 2.55
C VAL A 107 -3.55 -2.82 2.11
N GLY A 108 -2.37 -2.58 2.67
CA GLY A 108 -1.52 -1.46 2.30
C GLY A 108 -0.42 -1.93 1.36
N VAL A 109 -0.45 -1.48 0.10
CA VAL A 109 0.57 -1.78 -0.90
C VAL A 109 1.66 -0.73 -0.81
N GLN A 110 2.86 -1.18 -0.48
CA GLN A 110 4.03 -0.35 -0.25
C GLN A 110 5.09 -0.66 -1.30
N TRP A 111 5.75 0.38 -1.82
CA TRP A 111 6.78 0.24 -2.85
C TRP A 111 7.87 1.29 -2.65
N PRO A 112 9.11 1.08 -3.12
CA PRO A 112 10.21 2.02 -2.94
C PRO A 112 10.03 3.25 -3.83
N SER A 113 9.12 4.16 -3.43
CA SER A 113 8.77 5.35 -4.20
C SER A 113 9.64 6.57 -3.89
N ALA A 114 10.36 6.55 -2.75
CA ALA A 114 11.29 7.59 -2.37
C ALA A 114 12.59 7.47 -3.17
N THR A 115 13.06 8.57 -3.75
CA THR A 115 14.30 8.64 -4.53
C THR A 115 15.51 9.11 -3.68
N GLY A 116 15.37 9.13 -2.35
CA GLY A 116 16.37 9.66 -1.41
C GLY A 116 16.15 11.14 -1.07
N GLY A 117 16.74 11.60 0.05
CA GLY A 117 16.56 12.96 0.61
C GLY A 117 17.25 14.09 -0.16
N ASP A 118 17.80 13.80 -1.33
CA ASP A 118 18.56 14.77 -2.11
C ASP A 118 17.64 15.60 -2.99
N THR A 119 17.36 16.84 -2.59
CA THR A 119 16.72 17.89 -3.40
C THR A 119 17.44 18.15 -4.75
N ARG A 120 18.60 17.51 -4.99
CA ARG A 120 19.27 17.42 -6.29
C ARG A 120 18.35 16.92 -7.41
N TRP A 121 17.30 16.14 -7.13
CA TRP A 121 16.32 15.77 -8.15
C TRP A 121 15.56 16.99 -8.68
N ILE A 122 15.19 17.97 -7.85
CA ILE A 122 14.46 19.18 -8.28
C ILE A 122 15.28 19.92 -9.32
N LYS A 123 16.59 20.08 -9.05
CA LYS A 123 17.53 20.67 -10.00
C LYS A 123 17.59 19.86 -11.31
N LYS A 124 17.61 18.52 -11.25
CA LYS A 124 17.63 17.65 -12.44
C LYS A 124 16.31 17.70 -13.23
N SER A 125 15.16 17.71 -12.57
CA SER A 125 13.84 17.79 -13.20
C SER A 125 13.59 19.14 -13.86
N VAL A 126 14.01 20.24 -13.22
CA VAL A 126 13.96 21.58 -13.81
C VAL A 126 14.91 21.67 -15.01
N ARG A 127 16.12 21.11 -14.91
CA ARG A 127 17.09 21.10 -16.02
C ARG A 127 16.59 20.27 -17.21
N HIS A 128 15.95 19.13 -16.97
CA HIS A 128 15.31 18.34 -18.02
C HIS A 128 14.14 19.10 -18.66
N LYS A 129 13.23 19.69 -17.85
CA LYS A 129 12.05 20.41 -18.36
C LYS A 129 12.41 21.68 -19.14
N VAL A 130 13.48 22.38 -18.75
CA VAL A 130 13.89 23.66 -19.34
C VAL A 130 14.89 23.48 -20.49
N LEU A 131 15.83 22.53 -20.37
CA LEU A 131 16.92 22.38 -21.33
C LEU A 131 16.82 21.10 -22.17
N GLY A 132 15.90 20.18 -21.87
CA GLY A 132 15.84 18.86 -22.51
C GLY A 132 17.05 17.97 -22.19
N ILE A 133 17.91 18.37 -21.25
CA ILE A 133 19.17 17.68 -20.93
C ILE A 133 19.04 17.02 -19.55
N GLY A 134 19.08 15.69 -19.53
CA GLY A 134 19.10 14.85 -18.32
C GLY A 134 17.98 13.80 -18.28
N HIS A 135 18.11 12.80 -17.41
CA HIS A 135 17.08 11.77 -17.22
C HIS A 135 16.13 12.20 -16.10
N ASP A 136 14.82 12.26 -16.36
CA ASP A 136 13.82 12.48 -15.30
C ASP A 136 13.75 11.24 -14.40
N PRO A 137 14.07 11.33 -13.09
CA PRO A 137 13.96 10.20 -12.19
C PRO A 137 12.51 9.76 -11.94
N TYR A 138 11.51 10.61 -12.21
CA TYR A 138 10.09 10.29 -11.99
C TYR A 138 9.44 9.52 -13.13
N LEU A 139 10.00 9.55 -14.34
CA LEU A 139 9.50 8.75 -15.47
C LEU A 139 9.54 7.25 -15.12
N LYS A 140 10.70 6.76 -14.66
CA LYS A 140 10.85 5.38 -14.17
C LYS A 140 9.96 5.07 -12.97
N LYS A 141 9.75 6.05 -12.08
CA LYS A 141 8.84 5.86 -10.94
C LYS A 141 7.39 5.79 -11.40
N ALA A 142 6.98 6.57 -12.40
CA ALA A 142 5.62 6.55 -12.94
C ALA A 142 5.30 5.21 -13.60
N GLU A 143 6.25 4.67 -14.35
CA GLU A 143 6.18 3.30 -14.87
C GLU A 143 6.05 2.28 -13.73
N LEU A 144 6.85 2.42 -12.68
CA LEU A 144 6.77 1.57 -11.48
C LEU A 144 5.42 1.67 -10.78
N ALA A 145 4.88 2.88 -10.58
CA ALA A 145 3.55 3.08 -10.00
C ALA A 145 2.46 2.41 -10.85
N ALA A 146 2.57 2.52 -12.18
CA ALA A 146 1.67 1.86 -13.11
C ALA A 146 1.81 0.32 -13.05
N ALA A 147 3.03 -0.20 -12.89
CA ALA A 147 3.29 -1.63 -12.70
C ALA A 147 2.69 -2.15 -11.39
N VAL A 148 2.92 -1.45 -10.26
CA VAL A 148 2.32 -1.76 -8.94
C VAL A 148 0.80 -1.79 -9.03
N GLY A 149 0.19 -0.78 -9.67
CA GLY A 149 -1.26 -0.69 -9.84
C GLY A 149 -1.83 -1.82 -10.69
N ARG A 150 -1.20 -2.16 -11.82
CA ARG A 150 -1.75 -3.18 -12.75
C ARG A 150 -1.43 -4.60 -12.33
N GLN A 151 -0.17 -4.87 -11.98
CA GLN A 151 0.33 -6.22 -11.75
C GLN A 151 0.23 -6.60 -10.28
N GLY A 152 0.74 -5.74 -9.39
CA GLY A 152 0.74 -6.02 -7.96
C GLY A 152 -0.66 -6.13 -7.37
N MET A 153 -1.54 -5.18 -7.66
CA MET A 153 -2.94 -5.27 -7.18
C MET A 153 -3.67 -6.49 -7.74
N ARG A 154 -3.46 -6.83 -9.02
CA ARG A 154 -4.10 -7.99 -9.63
C ARG A 154 -3.65 -9.29 -8.96
N GLN A 155 -2.37 -9.42 -8.62
CA GLN A 155 -1.84 -10.57 -7.88
C GLN A 155 -2.52 -10.71 -6.51
N ILE A 156 -2.66 -9.61 -5.76
CA ILE A 156 -3.31 -9.59 -4.45
C ILE A 156 -4.79 -10.04 -4.58
N VAL A 157 -5.53 -9.42 -5.49
CA VAL A 157 -6.96 -9.71 -5.67
C VAL A 157 -7.18 -11.14 -6.15
N LEU A 158 -6.47 -11.59 -7.19
CA LEU A 158 -6.64 -12.93 -7.74
C LEU A 158 -6.29 -14.00 -6.69
N ARG A 159 -5.17 -13.85 -5.98
CA ARG A 159 -4.77 -14.84 -4.96
C ARG A 159 -5.77 -14.90 -3.79
N HIS A 160 -6.34 -13.75 -3.40
CA HIS A 160 -7.39 -13.70 -2.38
C HIS A 160 -8.70 -14.34 -2.84
N VAL A 161 -9.13 -14.06 -4.08
CA VAL A 161 -10.38 -14.58 -4.65
C VAL A 161 -10.28 -16.08 -4.96
N THR A 162 -9.21 -16.53 -5.63
CA THR A 162 -9.03 -17.94 -6.04
C THR A 162 -8.96 -18.88 -4.82
N ARG A 163 -8.44 -18.43 -3.67
CA ARG A 163 -8.44 -19.25 -2.45
C ARG A 163 -9.82 -19.38 -1.80
N ARG A 164 -10.78 -18.49 -2.10
CA ARG A 164 -12.17 -18.60 -1.61
C ARG A 164 -13.04 -19.52 -2.46
N THR A 165 -12.79 -19.56 -3.77
CA THR A 165 -13.65 -20.29 -4.71
C THR A 165 -13.29 -21.77 -4.87
N ARG A 166 -12.19 -22.25 -4.27
CA ARG A 166 -11.93 -23.69 -4.22
C ARG A 166 -12.91 -24.35 -3.23
N PRO A 167 -13.87 -25.16 -3.69
CA PRO A 167 -14.68 -25.94 -2.78
C PRO A 167 -13.76 -26.85 -1.96
N PRO A 168 -14.11 -27.17 -0.70
CA PRO A 168 -13.34 -28.14 0.08
C PRO A 168 -13.23 -29.41 -0.75
N ARG A 169 -11.99 -29.85 -0.99
CA ARG A 169 -11.69 -31.07 -1.73
C ARG A 169 -12.28 -32.21 -0.92
N ARG A 170 -13.55 -32.55 -1.16
CA ARG A 170 -14.21 -33.71 -0.54
C ARG A 170 -13.34 -34.89 -0.95
N TYR A 171 -12.62 -35.43 0.02
CA TYR A 171 -11.87 -36.64 -0.16
C TYR A 171 -12.89 -37.72 -0.46
N ARG A 172 -13.03 -38.08 -1.75
CA ARG A 172 -13.90 -39.18 -2.18
C ARG A 172 -13.21 -40.44 -1.67
N SER A 173 -13.58 -40.86 -0.45
CA SER A 173 -13.29 -42.18 0.06
C SER A 173 -13.86 -43.17 -0.96
N THR A 174 -13.00 -43.73 -1.79
CA THR A 174 -13.33 -44.95 -2.51
C THR A 174 -13.27 -46.06 -1.49
N SER A 175 -14.36 -46.25 -0.74
CA SER A 175 -14.67 -47.51 -0.11
C SER A 175 -14.81 -48.54 -1.23
N ARG A 176 -13.68 -49.11 -1.62
CA ARG A 176 -13.57 -50.29 -2.47
C ARG A 176 -14.09 -51.46 -1.65
N THR A 177 -15.40 -51.69 -1.71
CA THR A 177 -16.03 -52.91 -1.19
C THR A 177 -15.46 -54.07 -2.00
N ALA A 178 -14.48 -54.77 -1.43
CA ALA A 178 -14.03 -56.05 -1.94
C ALA A 178 -15.17 -57.06 -1.75
N ARG A 179 -15.88 -57.39 -2.83
CA ARG A 179 -16.74 -58.58 -2.88
C ARG A 179 -15.83 -59.79 -2.92
N SER A 180 -15.82 -60.54 -1.84
CA SER A 180 -15.36 -61.92 -1.78
C SER A 180 -16.31 -62.81 -2.59
N ASN A 181 -15.80 -63.44 -3.64
CA ASN A 181 -16.47 -64.57 -4.29
C ASN A 181 -16.06 -65.83 -3.55
N THR A 182 -17.04 -66.47 -2.90
CA THR A 182 -16.94 -67.83 -2.38
C THR A 182 -17.35 -68.78 -3.49
N THR A 183 -16.52 -69.78 -3.76
CA THR A 183 -16.85 -70.99 -4.52
C THR A 183 -16.51 -72.17 -3.64
#